data_AF-A0A966R8Y7-F1
#
_entry.id   AF-A0A966R8Y7-F1
#
_cell.length_a   1.000
_cell.length_b   1.000
_cell.length_c   1.000
_cell.angle_alpha   90.00
_cell.angle_beta   90.00
_cell.angle_gamma   90.00
#
_symmetry.space_group_name_H-M   'P 1'
#
loop_
_entity.id
_entity.type
_entity.pdbx_description
1 polymer ?
#
loop_
_entity_poly.entity_id
_entity_poly.type
_entity_poly.pdbx_seq_one_letter_code
_entity_poly.pdbx_strand_id
1 'polypeptide(L)'
;MASFEEKIYISQFDIHANSCISVRKTTEIFKNGVSVSQTYWRTTLVPNDPQASTVLDEAYYLNIANYAWSQPSPQPYNPNPPSLGA
;
A
#
# COMPACT_ATOMS: atom_id res chain seq x y z
N MET A 1 -26.10 -24.87 13.03
CA MET A 1 -26.23 -24.06 11.81
C MET A 1 -24.83 -23.67 11.35
N ALA A 2 -24.59 -23.52 10.04
CA ALA A 2 -23.30 -23.02 9.57
C ALA A 2 -23.22 -21.49 9.72
N SER A 3 -22.09 -20.96 10.18
CA SER A 3 -21.80 -19.52 10.21
C SER A 3 -20.93 -19.13 9.02
N PHE A 4 -21.17 -17.93 8.48
CA PHE A 4 -20.35 -17.33 7.44
C PHE A 4 -19.87 -15.96 7.92
N GLU A 5 -18.59 -15.66 7.67
CA GLU A 5 -17.96 -14.38 7.99
C GLU A 5 -17.19 -13.89 6.78
N GLU A 6 -17.33 -12.61 6.44
CA GLU A 6 -16.55 -11.94 5.40
C GLU A 6 -15.53 -11.02 6.06
N LYS A 7 -14.26 -11.13 5.65
CA LYS A 7 -13.19 -10.22 6.06
C LYS A 7 -12.58 -9.56 4.84
N ILE A 8 -12.43 -8.24 4.89
CA ILE A 8 -11.73 -7.47 3.87
C ILE A 8 -10.52 -6.83 4.55
N TYR A 9 -9.33 -7.03 3.99
CA TYR A 9 -8.09 -6.49 4.53
C TYR A 9 -7.07 -6.20 3.44
N ILE A 10 -6.13 -5.29 3.70
CA ILE A 10 -4.99 -5.06 2.82
C ILE A 10 -4.00 -6.22 3.00
N SER A 11 -3.84 -7.01 1.96
CA SER A 11 -2.97 -8.20 1.94
C SER A 11 -1.64 -7.98 1.21
N GLN A 12 -1.44 -6.77 0.66
CA GLN A 12 -0.18 -6.32 0.05
C GLN A 12 -0.15 -4.80 0.02
N PHE A 13 0.98 -4.22 0.41
CA PHE A 13 1.23 -2.78 0.37
C PHE A 13 2.72 -2.56 0.07
N ASP A 14 3.04 -2.24 -1.19
CA ASP A 14 4.42 -2.09 -1.66
C ASP A 14 4.67 -0.68 -2.16
N ILE A 15 5.73 -0.05 -1.67
CA ILE A 15 6.16 1.29 -2.07
C ILE A 15 7.29 1.14 -3.08
N HIS A 16 7.11 1.74 -4.25
CA HIS A 16 8.06 1.67 -5.35
C HIS A 16 9.06 2.83 -5.31
N ALA A 17 10.20 2.67 -5.99
CA ALA A 17 11.24 3.70 -6.06
C ALA A 17 10.77 5.00 -6.75
N ASN A 18 9.72 4.93 -7.58
CA ASN A 18 9.05 6.08 -8.19
C ASN A 18 7.95 6.69 -7.30
N SER A 19 7.89 6.30 -6.03
CA SER A 19 6.88 6.74 -5.04
C SER A 19 5.44 6.31 -5.34
N CYS A 20 5.20 5.50 -6.37
CA CYS A 20 3.91 4.82 -6.53
C CYS A 20 3.74 3.73 -5.47
N ILE A 21 2.51 3.39 -5.13
CA ILE A 21 2.18 2.37 -4.14
C ILE A 21 1.27 1.32 -4.76
N SER A 22 1.67 0.06 -4.76
CA SER A 22 0.81 -1.05 -5.16
C SER A 22 0.06 -1.60 -3.95
N VAL A 23 -1.26 -1.71 -4.08
CA VAL A 23 -2.15 -2.17 -3.01
C VAL A 23 -2.92 -3.39 -3.51
N ARG A 24 -3.02 -4.43 -2.65
CA ARG A 24 -3.95 -5.53 -2.83
C ARG A 24 -4.88 -5.61 -1.63
N LYS A 25 -6.19 -5.64 -1.88
CA LYS A 25 -7.20 -6.02 -0.89
C LYS A 25 -7.61 -7.46 -1.13
N THR A 26 -7.69 -8.25 -0.06
CA THR A 26 -8.25 -9.60 -0.07
C THR A 26 -9.60 -9.55 0.62
N THR A 27 -10.62 -10.05 -0.07
CA THR A 27 -11.90 -10.42 0.54
C THR A 27 -11.88 -11.92 0.78
N GLU A 28 -12.02 -12.33 2.03
CA GLU A 28 -11.96 -13.72 2.45
C GLU A 28 -13.28 -14.13 3.13
N ILE A 29 -13.84 -15.25 2.67
CA ILE A 29 -15.08 -15.82 3.20
C ILE A 29 -14.73 -17.02 4.05
N PHE A 30 -15.12 -16.98 5.32
CA PHE A 30 -14.96 -18.08 6.27
C PHE A 30 -16.30 -18.79 6.46
N LYS A 31 -16.28 -20.13 6.46
CA LYS A 31 -17.39 -20.98 6.89
C LYS A 31 -16.98 -21.71 8.16
N ASN A 32 -17.68 -21.46 9.26
CA ASN A 32 -17.35 -22.04 10.58
C ASN A 32 -15.87 -21.82 10.97
N GLY A 33 -15.31 -20.64 10.67
CA GLY A 33 -13.91 -20.30 10.98
C GLY A 33 -12.86 -20.84 9.99
N VAL A 34 -13.26 -21.62 8.98
CA VAL A 34 -12.36 -22.11 7.93
C VAL A 34 -12.54 -21.27 6.67
N SER A 35 -11.44 -20.78 6.10
CA SER A 35 -11.47 -20.05 4.83
C SER A 35 -11.96 -20.96 3.70
N VAL A 36 -12.99 -20.53 2.98
CA VAL A 36 -13.60 -21.29 1.88
C VAL A 36 -13.54 -20.57 0.54
N SER A 37 -13.29 -19.25 0.54
CA SER A 37 -13.14 -18.48 -0.69
C SER A 37 -12.31 -17.23 -0.43
N GLN A 38 -11.54 -16.82 -1.44
CA GLN A 38 -10.77 -15.59 -1.43
C GLN A 38 -10.90 -14.91 -2.79
N THR A 39 -11.12 -13.60 -2.79
CA THR A 39 -11.09 -12.75 -3.99
C THR A 39 -10.09 -11.63 -3.78
N TYR A 40 -9.40 -11.26 -4.86
CA TYR A 40 -8.37 -10.24 -4.84
C TYR A 40 -8.78 -9.03 -5.66
N TRP A 41 -8.60 -7.85 -5.09
CA TRP A 41 -8.66 -6.58 -5.80
C TRP A 41 -7.30 -5.89 -5.71
N ARG A 42 -6.89 -5.22 -6.79
CA ARG A 42 -5.58 -4.56 -6.87
C ARG A 42 -5.70 -3.18 -7.51
N THR A 43 -4.87 -2.26 -7.06
CA THR A 43 -4.66 -0.97 -7.72
C THR A 43 -3.23 -0.46 -7.48
N THR A 44 -2.84 0.56 -8.24
CA THR A 44 -1.63 1.34 -7.99
C THR A 44 -2.05 2.78 -7.72
N LEU A 45 -1.62 3.32 -6.59
CA LEU A 45 -1.78 4.72 -6.22
C LEU A 45 -0.55 5.50 -6.68
N VAL A 46 -0.76 6.60 -7.40
CA VAL A 46 0.31 7.56 -7.72
C VAL A 46 0.64 8.43 -6.50
N PRO A 47 1.76 9.16 -6.50
CA PRO A 47 2.05 10.12 -5.43
C PRO A 47 0.89 11.11 -5.21
N ASN A 48 0.43 11.23 -3.97
CA ASN A 48 -0.70 12.08 -3.56
C ASN A 48 -2.02 11.77 -4.28
N ASP A 49 -2.27 10.49 -4.61
CA ASP A 49 -3.50 10.07 -5.27
C ASP A 49 -4.75 10.51 -4.47
N PRO A 50 -5.72 11.21 -5.08
CA PRO A 50 -6.93 11.66 -4.38
C PRO A 50 -7.80 10.51 -3.88
N GLN A 51 -7.68 9.31 -4.47
CA GLN A 51 -8.42 8.12 -4.06
C GLN A 51 -7.73 7.35 -2.92
N ALA A 52 -6.55 7.77 -2.46
CA ALA A 52 -5.77 7.03 -1.47
C ALA A 52 -6.52 6.81 -0.15
N SER A 53 -7.27 7.80 0.32
CA SER A 53 -8.08 7.69 1.55
C SER A 53 -9.16 6.60 1.41
N THR A 54 -9.84 6.56 0.26
CA THR A 54 -10.86 5.55 -0.05
C THR A 54 -10.27 4.17 -0.29
N VAL A 55 -9.13 4.08 -1.00
CA VAL A 55 -8.49 2.81 -1.34
C VAL A 55 -7.86 2.17 -0.12
N LEU A 56 -7.22 2.94 0.76
CA LEU A 56 -6.55 2.38 1.93
C LEU A 56 -7.53 2.13 3.07
N ASP A 57 -8.52 3.01 3.25
CA ASP A 57 -9.65 2.84 4.20
C ASP A 57 -9.22 2.55 5.66
N GLU A 58 -7.95 2.80 5.97
CA GLU A 58 -7.31 2.52 7.26
C GLU A 58 -6.26 3.60 7.51
N ALA A 59 -6.35 4.28 8.66
CA ALA A 59 -5.45 5.37 9.00
C ALA A 59 -3.98 4.94 9.02
N TYR A 60 -3.70 3.71 9.42
CA TYR A 60 -2.34 3.14 9.45
C TYR A 60 -1.68 3.19 8.06
N TYR A 61 -2.32 2.61 7.04
CA TYR A 61 -1.77 2.58 5.69
C TYR A 61 -1.75 3.98 5.05
N LEU A 62 -2.76 4.80 5.31
CA LEU A 62 -2.81 6.18 4.81
C LEU A 62 -1.64 7.03 5.37
N ASN A 63 -1.31 6.87 6.65
CA ASN A 63 -0.18 7.56 7.26
C ASN A 63 1.16 7.13 6.64
N ILE A 64 1.34 5.83 6.37
CA ILE A 64 2.55 5.32 5.69
C ILE A 64 2.64 5.88 4.26
N ALA A 65 1.53 5.91 3.52
CA ALA A 65 1.49 6.47 2.17
C ALA A 65 1.87 7.96 2.16
N ASN A 66 1.27 8.76 3.03
CA ASN A 66 1.58 10.18 3.17
C ASN A 66 3.04 10.41 3.57
N TYR A 67 3.57 9.60 4.49
CA TYR A 67 4.98 9.67 4.86
C TYR A 67 5.88 9.38 3.65
N ALA A 68 5.61 8.31 2.90
CA ALA A 68 6.39 7.94 1.73
C ALA A 68 6.38 9.03 0.64
N TRP A 69 5.24 9.69 0.42
CA TRP A 69 5.12 10.79 -0.54
C TRP A 69 5.75 12.10 -0.08
N SER A 70 5.97 12.26 1.24
CA SER A 70 6.71 13.40 1.79
C SER A 70 8.23 13.25 1.65
N GLN A 71 8.74 12.03 1.42
CA GLN A 71 10.18 11.81 1.29
C GLN A 71 10.68 12.29 -0.06
N PRO A 72 11.87 12.92 -0.11
CA PRO A 72 12.49 13.25 -1.39
C PRO A 72 12.73 11.97 -2.18
N SER A 73 12.45 12.00 -3.48
CA SER A 73 12.80 10.87 -4.36
C SER A 73 14.28 10.53 -4.18
N PRO A 74 14.65 9.24 -4.13
CA PRO A 74 16.05 8.85 -4.02
C PRO A 74 16.84 9.56 -5.10
N GLN A 75 17.81 10.40 -4.72
CA GLN A 75 18.67 11.00 -5.72
C GLN A 75 19.44 9.87 -6.43
N PRO A 76 19.58 9.94 -7.76
CA PRO A 76 20.47 9.02 -8.46
C PRO A 76 21.83 9.04 -7.76
N TYR A 77 22.41 7.86 -7.52
CA TYR A 77 23.77 7.78 -6.97
C TYR A 77 24.71 8.57 -7.89
N ASN A 78 25.32 9.61 -7.33
CA ASN A 78 26.35 10.37 -8.02
C ASN A 78 27.72 9.91 -7.50
N PRO A 79 28.54 9.21 -8.31
CA PRO A 79 29.88 8.79 -7.92
C PRO A 79 30.86 9.95 -7.71
N ASN A 80 30.54 11.16 -8.21
CA ASN A 80 31.31 12.39 -7.99
C ASN A 80 30.41 13.47 -7.36
N PRO A 81 30.10 13.38 -6.05
CA PRO A 81 29.38 14.44 -5.37
C PRO A 81 30.21 15.74 -5.46
N PRO A 82 29.57 16.92 -5.60
CA PRO A 82 30.29 18.19 -5.62
C PRO A 82 31.14 18.31 -4.33
N SER A 83 32.43 18.61 -4.50
CA SER A 83 33.32 18.86 -3.38
C SER A 83 32.78 20.05 -2.59
N LEU A 84 32.47 19.86 -1.31
CA LEU A 84 32.20 20.96 -0.39
C LEU A 84 33.44 21.87 -0.40
N GLY A 85 33.35 22.98 -1.12
CA GLY A 85 34.42 23.97 -1.21
C GLY A 85 34.78 24.44 0.19
N ALA A 86 36.05 24.30 0.54
CA ALA A 86 36.66 24.89 1.72
C ALA A 86 36.83 26.40 1.55
#